data_AF-A0A7S2IFG5-F1
#
_entry.id   AF-A0A7S2IFG5-F1
#
_cell.length_a   1.000
_cell.length_b   1.000
_cell.length_c   1.000
_cell.angle_alpha   90.00
_cell.angle_beta   90.00
_cell.angle_gamma   90.00
#
_symmetry.space_group_name_H-M   'P 1'
#
loop_
_entity.id
_entity.type
_entity.pdbx_description
1 polymer ?
#
loop_
_entity_poly.entity_id
_entity_poly.type
_entity_poly.pdbx_seq_one_letter_code
_entity_poly.pdbx_strand_id
1 'polypeptide(L)'
;AWVAGAACPAGTVPLTVGLRTVPLPVPALDEGRSYRRTCEWINPGYEGFVEAVCVGSRRSVSTQHCSPKGCAAGMPAEVQIVAEVVPISSDRALLHGEVAMVPCRGVVDGVHGSIWMRCNLGALEADASNCHPPANGERSFWRVVNDDHLPGTWRIFELAFHLDEDCSDELSGTIVASSQQSRFGASKELAFDRSGTTAWSARCEQGCAPGVAWLGLVLDVPSSRVRCVNLLQSRVSCCGSVKVRLEVWDGRVWQRMHVWDTTGLQRYSRGFTLPVPITCESGEPAGDGVV
;
A
#
# COMPACT_ATOMS: atom_id res chain seq x y z
N ALA A 1 -21.85 43.01 -46.89
CA ALA A 1 -20.41 42.91 -46.54
C ALA A 1 -20.29 41.95 -45.38
N TRP A 2 -19.52 40.87 -45.51
CA TRP A 2 -19.22 39.98 -44.39
C TRP A 2 -18.19 40.71 -43.51
N VAL A 3 -18.56 41.01 -42.26
CA VAL A 3 -17.63 41.56 -41.28
C VAL A 3 -16.66 40.43 -40.92
N ALA A 4 -15.38 40.61 -41.19
CA ALA A 4 -14.36 39.65 -40.79
C ALA A 4 -14.44 39.46 -39.26
N GLY A 5 -14.63 38.20 -38.82
CA GLY A 5 -14.68 37.86 -37.40
C GLY A 5 -13.37 38.25 -36.71
N ALA A 6 -13.47 38.68 -35.46
CA ALA A 6 -12.33 39.20 -34.72
C ALA A 6 -11.39 38.04 -34.32
N ALA A 7 -10.20 37.98 -34.92
CA ALA A 7 -9.24 36.90 -34.68
C ALA A 7 -8.56 37.01 -33.29
N CYS A 8 -8.13 35.87 -32.76
CA CYS A 8 -7.28 35.79 -31.58
C CYS A 8 -5.81 35.65 -32.02
N PRO A 9 -4.91 36.57 -31.62
CA PRO A 9 -3.50 36.46 -32.00
C PRO A 9 -2.82 35.27 -31.32
N ALA A 10 -1.72 34.80 -31.93
CA ALA A 10 -0.86 33.78 -31.32
C ALA A 10 -0.32 34.25 -29.97
N GLY A 11 -0.06 33.30 -29.06
CA GLY A 11 0.55 33.61 -27.77
C GLY A 11 0.53 32.43 -26.81
N THR A 12 0.90 32.67 -25.56
CA THR A 12 1.06 31.62 -24.55
C THR A 12 0.04 31.80 -23.44
N VAL A 13 -0.60 30.71 -23.01
CA VAL A 13 -1.52 30.70 -21.88
C VAL A 13 -1.00 29.75 -20.81
N PRO A 14 -0.90 30.15 -19.52
CA PRO A 14 -0.57 29.22 -18.45
C PRO A 14 -1.70 28.22 -18.28
N LEU A 15 -1.38 26.93 -18.31
CA LEU A 15 -2.37 25.86 -18.30
C LEU A 15 -2.01 24.80 -17.26
N THR A 16 -2.99 24.43 -16.43
CA THR A 16 -2.81 23.47 -15.34
C THR A 16 -3.57 22.18 -15.61
N VAL A 17 -2.87 21.04 -15.60
CA VAL A 17 -3.47 19.70 -15.67
C VAL A 17 -2.95 18.89 -14.48
N GLY A 18 -3.83 18.49 -13.56
CA GLY A 18 -3.43 17.95 -12.27
C GLY A 18 -2.66 18.98 -11.45
N LEU A 19 -1.47 18.62 -10.96
CA LEU A 19 -0.58 19.51 -10.19
C LEU A 19 0.44 20.27 -11.05
N ARG A 20 0.43 20.06 -12.37
CA ARG A 20 1.46 20.61 -13.27
C ARG A 20 0.92 21.77 -14.08
N THR A 21 1.60 22.92 -14.01
CA THR A 21 1.33 24.10 -14.83
C THR A 21 2.40 24.25 -15.89
N VAL A 22 2.01 24.39 -17.16
CA VAL A 22 2.93 24.64 -18.28
C VAL A 22 2.45 25.82 -19.14
N PRO A 23 3.37 26.56 -19.78
CA PRO A 23 2.99 27.50 -20.83
C PRO A 23 2.50 26.74 -22.07
N LEU A 24 1.22 26.88 -22.43
CA LEU A 24 0.68 26.34 -23.68
C LEU A 24 0.83 27.38 -24.80
N PRO A 25 1.68 27.15 -25.82
CA PRO A 25 1.67 27.96 -27.03
C PRO A 25 0.39 27.67 -27.82
N VAL A 26 -0.39 28.72 -28.08
CA VAL A 26 -1.62 28.69 -28.87
C VAL A 26 -1.37 29.50 -30.15
N PRO A 27 -1.58 28.91 -31.35
CA PRO A 27 -1.44 29.63 -32.61
C PRO A 27 -2.49 30.74 -32.74
N ALA A 28 -2.38 31.58 -33.75
CA ALA A 28 -3.47 32.49 -34.09
C ALA A 28 -4.70 31.68 -34.49
N LEU A 29 -5.88 32.11 -34.04
CA LEU A 29 -7.15 31.43 -34.27
C LEU A 29 -8.17 32.43 -34.83
N ASP A 30 -8.85 32.05 -35.90
CA ASP A 30 -10.03 32.78 -36.37
C ASP A 30 -11.18 32.61 -35.37
N GLU A 31 -12.14 33.55 -35.40
CA GLU A 31 -13.36 33.49 -34.59
C GLU A 31 -14.06 32.12 -34.74
N GLY A 32 -14.38 31.49 -33.61
CA GLY A 32 -15.04 30.19 -33.54
C GLY A 32 -14.13 28.98 -33.82
N ARG A 33 -12.84 29.17 -34.17
CA ARG A 33 -11.89 28.05 -34.33
C ARG A 33 -11.32 27.59 -32.99
N SER A 34 -10.96 26.31 -32.95
CA SER A 34 -10.38 25.64 -31.80
C SER A 34 -8.99 25.09 -32.11
N TYR A 35 -8.09 25.13 -31.13
CA TYR A 35 -6.81 24.43 -31.12
C TYR A 35 -6.82 23.37 -30.01
N ARG A 36 -6.40 22.14 -30.34
CA ARG A 36 -6.34 21.04 -29.38
C ARG A 36 -4.93 20.55 -29.16
N ARG A 37 -4.64 20.10 -27.94
CA ARG A 37 -3.39 19.43 -27.57
C ARG A 37 -3.67 18.31 -26.59
N THR A 38 -2.91 17.22 -26.62
CA THR A 38 -3.12 16.09 -25.70
C THR A 38 -2.77 16.49 -24.27
N CYS A 39 -3.52 15.97 -23.30
CA CYS A 39 -3.23 16.21 -21.88
C CYS A 39 -1.90 15.57 -21.47
N GLU A 40 -1.55 14.42 -22.06
CA GLU A 40 -0.27 13.71 -21.83
C GLU A 40 0.96 14.58 -22.12
N TRP A 41 0.88 15.47 -23.12
CA TRP A 41 1.97 16.42 -23.41
C TRP A 41 2.21 17.40 -22.26
N ILE A 42 1.15 17.78 -21.55
CA ILE A 42 1.20 18.70 -20.41
C ILE A 42 1.64 17.95 -19.15
N ASN A 43 0.97 16.84 -18.87
CA ASN A 43 1.19 16.03 -17.69
C ASN A 43 1.12 14.54 -18.06
N PRO A 44 2.26 13.84 -18.13
CA PRO A 44 2.30 12.41 -18.38
C PRO A 44 1.36 11.66 -17.43
N GLY A 45 0.64 10.69 -17.97
CA GLY A 45 -0.35 9.92 -17.21
C GLY A 45 -1.74 10.56 -17.11
N TYR A 46 -2.01 11.61 -17.89
CA TYR A 46 -3.34 12.11 -18.21
C TYR A 46 -3.69 11.79 -19.66
N GLU A 47 -4.98 11.58 -19.94
CA GLU A 47 -5.52 11.36 -21.27
C GLU A 47 -6.55 12.43 -21.65
N GLY A 48 -7.01 12.39 -22.91
CA GLY A 48 -7.90 13.39 -23.50
C GLY A 48 -7.14 14.59 -24.08
N PHE A 49 -7.78 15.75 -24.11
CA PHE A 49 -7.21 16.95 -24.73
C PHE A 49 -7.55 18.23 -23.98
N VAL A 50 -6.69 19.23 -24.14
CA VAL A 50 -7.01 20.62 -23.81
C VAL A 50 -7.50 21.32 -25.08
N GLU A 51 -8.45 22.22 -24.93
CA GLU A 51 -9.04 22.95 -26.06
C GLU A 51 -8.96 24.44 -25.81
N ALA A 52 -8.33 25.16 -26.74
CA ALA A 52 -8.33 26.61 -26.79
C ALA A 52 -9.30 27.07 -27.88
N VAL A 53 -10.27 27.93 -27.54
CA VAL A 53 -11.28 28.46 -28.46
C VAL A 53 -11.17 29.99 -28.53
N CYS A 54 -11.33 30.56 -29.72
CA CYS A 54 -11.43 32.01 -29.92
C CYS A 54 -12.90 32.44 -29.99
N VAL A 55 -13.33 33.32 -29.07
CA VAL A 55 -14.68 33.93 -29.08
C VAL A 55 -14.57 35.42 -28.79
N GLY A 56 -14.99 36.26 -29.73
CA GLY A 56 -14.95 37.71 -29.65
C GLY A 56 -13.56 38.28 -29.36
N SER A 57 -12.52 37.81 -30.08
CA SER A 57 -11.09 38.11 -29.81
C SER A 57 -10.58 37.69 -28.42
N ARG A 58 -11.36 36.97 -27.62
CA ARG A 58 -10.92 36.41 -26.34
C ARG A 58 -10.62 34.93 -26.49
N ARG A 59 -9.42 34.52 -26.07
CA ARG A 59 -9.07 33.11 -25.94
C ARG A 59 -9.63 32.55 -24.64
N SER A 60 -10.33 31.44 -24.73
CA SER A 60 -10.68 30.59 -23.61
C SER A 60 -9.93 29.27 -23.73
N VAL A 61 -9.38 28.75 -22.64
CA VAL A 61 -8.71 27.44 -22.63
C VAL A 61 -9.39 26.56 -21.59
N SER A 62 -9.83 25.38 -22.02
CA SER A 62 -10.49 24.39 -21.16
C SER A 62 -9.62 23.15 -20.98
N THR A 63 -9.58 22.65 -19.75
CA THR A 63 -8.95 21.37 -19.36
C THR A 63 -9.98 20.33 -18.94
N GLN A 64 -11.28 20.58 -19.15
CA GLN A 64 -12.35 19.70 -18.69
C GLN A 64 -12.34 18.32 -19.37
N HIS A 65 -11.68 18.18 -20.52
CA HIS A 65 -11.49 16.90 -21.20
C HIS A 65 -10.19 16.18 -20.79
N CYS A 66 -9.44 16.70 -19.82
CA CYS A 66 -8.32 15.98 -19.24
C CYS A 66 -8.77 15.13 -18.07
N SER A 67 -8.47 13.84 -18.12
CA SER A 67 -8.68 12.90 -17.01
C SER A 67 -7.39 12.15 -16.69
N PRO A 68 -7.16 11.74 -15.42
CA PRO A 68 -6.13 10.78 -15.09
C PRO A 68 -6.29 9.50 -15.93
N LYS A 69 -5.20 9.04 -16.57
CA LYS A 69 -5.21 7.86 -17.44
C LYS A 69 -5.47 6.60 -16.61
N GLY A 70 -6.39 5.77 -17.06
CA GLY A 70 -6.60 4.42 -16.54
C GLY A 70 -5.55 3.41 -17.05
N CYS A 71 -5.62 2.18 -16.56
CA CYS A 71 -4.76 1.09 -16.97
C CYS A 71 -5.60 0.11 -17.78
N ALA A 72 -5.15 -0.20 -19.00
CA ALA A 72 -5.87 -1.09 -19.90
C ALA A 72 -5.89 -2.54 -19.37
N ALA A 73 -6.93 -3.31 -19.73
CA ALA A 73 -6.96 -4.74 -19.48
C ALA A 73 -5.75 -5.43 -20.15
N GLY A 74 -5.13 -6.39 -19.47
CA GLY A 74 -3.94 -7.11 -19.95
C GLY A 74 -2.63 -6.32 -19.88
N MET A 75 -2.64 -5.07 -19.38
CA MET A 75 -1.40 -4.32 -19.14
C MET A 75 -0.53 -5.08 -18.14
N PRO A 76 0.74 -5.42 -18.47
CA PRO A 76 1.59 -6.18 -17.59
C PRO A 76 2.17 -5.30 -16.47
N ALA A 77 2.35 -5.90 -15.30
CA ALA A 77 3.20 -5.44 -14.22
C ALA A 77 4.10 -6.60 -13.78
N GLU A 78 5.32 -6.32 -13.33
CA GLU A 78 6.22 -7.34 -12.80
C GLU A 78 6.17 -7.33 -11.28
N VAL A 79 6.09 -8.51 -10.68
CA VAL A 79 6.19 -8.69 -9.22
C VAL A 79 7.18 -9.78 -8.88
N GLN A 80 7.91 -9.59 -7.79
CA GLN A 80 8.77 -10.63 -7.22
C GLN A 80 7.97 -11.44 -6.20
N ILE A 81 7.75 -12.72 -6.49
CA ILE A 81 7.09 -13.68 -5.61
C ILE A 81 8.14 -14.69 -5.17
N VAL A 82 8.47 -14.71 -3.88
CA VAL A 82 9.56 -15.52 -3.33
C VAL A 82 10.90 -15.16 -4.03
N ALA A 83 11.38 -15.99 -4.95
CA ALA A 83 12.65 -15.80 -5.67
C ALA A 83 12.45 -15.59 -7.19
N GLU A 84 11.21 -15.51 -7.66
CA GLU A 84 10.87 -15.43 -9.08
C GLU A 84 10.21 -14.09 -9.41
N VAL A 85 10.60 -13.48 -10.55
CA VAL A 85 9.94 -12.30 -11.11
C VAL A 85 8.90 -12.78 -12.11
N VAL A 86 7.63 -12.56 -11.82
CA VAL A 86 6.52 -13.08 -12.62
C VAL A 86 5.72 -11.89 -13.20
N PRO A 87 5.40 -11.90 -14.51
CA PRO A 87 4.50 -10.92 -15.09
C PRO A 87 3.06 -11.22 -14.67
N ILE A 88 2.34 -10.20 -14.24
CA ILE A 88 0.91 -10.26 -13.92
C ILE A 88 0.15 -9.19 -14.68
N SER A 89 -1.15 -9.35 -14.83
CA SER A 89 -2.01 -8.33 -15.43
C SER A 89 -3.42 -8.37 -14.84
N SER A 90 -4.15 -7.27 -14.99
CA SER A 90 -5.58 -7.20 -14.69
C SER A 90 -6.39 -7.70 -15.88
N ASP A 91 -7.39 -8.54 -15.65
CA ASP A 91 -8.32 -9.04 -16.68
C ASP A 91 -9.27 -7.95 -17.21
N ARG A 92 -9.48 -6.90 -16.41
CA ARG A 92 -10.28 -5.73 -16.75
C ARG A 92 -9.45 -4.45 -16.71
N ALA A 93 -9.94 -3.41 -17.37
CA ALA A 93 -9.38 -2.08 -17.24
C ALA A 93 -9.62 -1.54 -15.81
N LEU A 94 -8.64 -0.79 -15.30
CA LEU A 94 -8.70 -0.14 -13.99
C LEU A 94 -8.71 1.38 -14.17
N LEU A 95 -9.64 2.07 -13.52
CA LEU A 95 -9.59 3.53 -13.43
C LEU A 95 -8.39 3.98 -12.60
N HIS A 96 -7.93 5.22 -12.80
CA HIS A 96 -6.90 5.79 -11.92
C HIS A 96 -7.33 5.71 -10.45
N GLY A 97 -6.46 5.17 -9.61
CA GLY A 97 -6.69 4.96 -8.17
C GLY A 97 -7.45 3.67 -7.85
N GLU A 98 -8.02 3.00 -8.84
CA GLU A 98 -8.71 1.73 -8.64
C GLU A 98 -7.73 0.60 -8.32
N VAL A 99 -8.22 -0.36 -7.55
CA VAL A 99 -7.47 -1.51 -7.08
C VAL A 99 -8.13 -2.82 -7.55
N ALA A 100 -7.30 -3.79 -7.92
CA ALA A 100 -7.69 -5.18 -8.15
C ALA A 100 -6.83 -6.12 -7.31
N MET A 101 -7.36 -7.31 -7.02
CA MET A 101 -6.65 -8.36 -6.28
C MET A 101 -6.57 -9.63 -7.12
N VAL A 102 -5.37 -10.22 -7.22
CA VAL A 102 -5.15 -11.51 -7.89
C VAL A 102 -4.67 -12.52 -6.85
N PRO A 103 -5.32 -13.69 -6.71
CA PRO A 103 -4.83 -14.74 -5.80
C PRO A 103 -3.43 -15.21 -6.20
N CYS A 104 -2.49 -15.28 -5.25
CA CYS A 104 -1.10 -15.69 -5.55
C CYS A 104 -1.03 -17.11 -6.15
N ARG A 105 -1.90 -18.02 -5.69
CA ARG A 105 -2.03 -19.38 -6.19
C ARG A 105 -2.41 -19.48 -7.68
N GLY A 106 -2.92 -18.40 -8.27
CA GLY A 106 -3.20 -18.34 -9.70
C GLY A 106 -2.00 -17.90 -10.54
N VAL A 107 -0.90 -17.52 -9.89
CA VAL A 107 0.32 -17.00 -10.51
C VAL A 107 1.51 -17.94 -10.25
N VAL A 108 1.68 -18.39 -9.00
CA VAL A 108 2.70 -19.38 -8.61
C VAL A 108 2.05 -20.49 -7.78
N ASP A 109 2.24 -21.74 -8.21
CA ASP A 109 1.68 -22.90 -7.52
C ASP A 109 2.22 -23.01 -6.08
N GLY A 110 1.34 -23.36 -5.15
CA GLY A 110 1.68 -23.51 -3.72
C GLY A 110 1.83 -22.20 -2.94
N VAL A 111 1.71 -21.03 -3.58
CA VAL A 111 1.79 -19.75 -2.89
C VAL A 111 0.40 -19.25 -2.48
N HIS A 112 0.27 -18.81 -1.24
CA HIS A 112 -0.97 -18.29 -0.66
C HIS A 112 -0.98 -16.77 -0.60
N GLY A 113 -2.17 -16.18 -0.39
CA GLY A 113 -2.36 -14.73 -0.27
C GLY A 113 -2.92 -14.08 -1.53
N SER A 114 -2.69 -12.78 -1.69
CA SER A 114 -3.17 -12.02 -2.86
C SER A 114 -2.21 -10.90 -3.26
N ILE A 115 -2.06 -10.72 -4.56
CA ILE A 115 -1.32 -9.62 -5.16
C ILE A 115 -2.27 -8.43 -5.31
N TRP A 116 -1.87 -7.29 -4.78
CA TRP A 116 -2.61 -6.04 -4.94
C TRP A 116 -2.12 -5.32 -6.19
N MET A 117 -3.03 -4.96 -7.09
CA MET A 117 -2.74 -4.14 -8.27
C MET A 117 -3.46 -2.81 -8.15
N ARG A 118 -2.79 -1.70 -8.48
CA ARG A 118 -3.37 -0.36 -8.48
C ARG A 118 -2.99 0.36 -9.76
N CYS A 119 -3.96 1.04 -10.38
CA CYS A 119 -3.63 1.93 -11.48
C CYS A 119 -3.23 3.31 -10.98
N ASN A 120 -2.07 3.80 -11.38
CA ASN A 120 -1.60 5.13 -11.04
C ASN A 120 -1.15 5.89 -12.30
N LEU A 121 -2.03 6.73 -12.84
CA LEU A 121 -1.74 7.65 -13.95
C LEU A 121 -1.29 6.88 -15.20
N GLY A 122 -2.01 5.82 -15.53
CA GLY A 122 -1.72 4.94 -16.66
C GLY A 122 -0.60 3.93 -16.44
N ALA A 123 0.03 3.90 -15.26
CA ALA A 123 0.98 2.86 -14.87
C ALA A 123 0.31 1.85 -13.92
N LEU A 124 0.38 0.56 -14.24
CA LEU A 124 -0.08 -0.51 -13.36
C LEU A 124 1.02 -0.80 -12.33
N GLU A 125 0.75 -0.51 -11.07
CA GLU A 125 1.62 -0.86 -9.93
C GLU A 125 1.09 -2.14 -9.29
N ALA A 126 1.97 -3.07 -8.95
CA ALA A 126 1.59 -4.33 -8.30
C ALA A 126 2.43 -4.61 -7.05
N ASP A 127 1.85 -5.27 -6.06
CA ASP A 127 2.48 -5.62 -4.78
C ASP A 127 2.08 -7.03 -4.38
N ALA A 128 3.07 -7.91 -4.38
CA ALA A 128 2.93 -9.32 -4.06
C ALA A 128 3.43 -9.67 -2.64
N SER A 129 3.57 -8.72 -1.73
CA SER A 129 4.10 -9.05 -0.39
C SER A 129 3.20 -9.84 0.52
N ASN A 130 1.91 -9.88 0.20
CA ASN A 130 0.99 -10.80 0.83
C ASN A 130 1.09 -12.20 0.21
N CYS A 131 1.90 -12.40 -0.83
CA CYS A 131 2.22 -13.73 -1.32
C CYS A 131 3.27 -14.40 -0.43
N HIS A 132 2.94 -15.59 0.07
CA HIS A 132 3.83 -16.36 0.92
C HIS A 132 3.69 -17.87 0.63
N PRO A 133 4.74 -18.68 0.90
CA PRO A 133 4.61 -20.14 0.89
C PRO A 133 3.47 -20.60 1.80
N PRO A 134 2.94 -21.82 1.61
CA PRO A 134 1.93 -22.33 2.52
C PRO A 134 2.50 -22.36 3.93
N ALA A 135 1.66 -21.99 4.90
CA ALA A 135 1.95 -22.26 6.30
C ALA A 135 2.23 -23.78 6.45
N ASN A 136 3.36 -24.15 7.05
CA ASN A 136 3.79 -25.55 7.27
C ASN A 136 2.96 -26.26 8.35
N GLY A 137 1.66 -26.01 8.40
CA GLY A 137 0.73 -26.45 9.44
C GLY A 137 0.30 -25.32 10.37
N GLU A 138 -0.44 -25.69 11.40
CA GLU A 138 -0.92 -24.77 12.43
C GLU A 138 0.26 -24.11 13.15
N ARG A 139 0.09 -22.84 13.56
CA ARG A 139 1.08 -22.06 14.31
C ARG A 139 2.42 -21.83 13.61
N SER A 140 2.47 -22.02 12.30
CA SER A 140 3.63 -21.65 11.47
C SER A 140 3.58 -20.21 10.97
N PHE A 141 2.51 -19.44 11.24
CA PHE A 141 2.44 -18.04 10.82
C PHE A 141 1.89 -17.19 11.96
N TRP A 142 2.70 -16.21 12.39
CA TRP A 142 2.38 -15.22 13.41
C TRP A 142 2.44 -13.81 12.82
N ARG A 143 1.51 -12.94 13.22
CA ARG A 143 1.53 -11.53 12.80
C ARG A 143 0.99 -10.60 13.87
N VAL A 144 1.53 -9.38 13.89
CA VAL A 144 0.97 -8.25 14.63
C VAL A 144 0.12 -7.43 13.68
N VAL A 145 -1.07 -7.03 14.13
CA VAL A 145 -2.09 -6.34 13.34
C VAL A 145 -2.52 -5.09 14.09
N ASN A 146 -2.81 -4.00 13.36
CA ASN A 146 -3.47 -2.85 13.95
C ASN A 146 -4.93 -3.20 14.30
N ASP A 147 -5.35 -2.91 15.52
CA ASP A 147 -6.70 -3.18 16.01
C ASP A 147 -7.53 -1.90 16.23
N ASP A 148 -6.95 -0.75 15.87
CA ASP A 148 -7.58 0.56 15.83
C ASP A 148 -7.41 1.24 14.47
N HIS A 149 -8.22 2.27 14.23
CA HIS A 149 -8.11 3.11 13.04
C HIS A 149 -6.95 4.09 13.20
N LEU A 150 -6.05 4.13 12.22
CA LEU A 150 -4.98 5.12 12.13
C LEU A 150 -5.35 6.21 11.11
N PRO A 151 -5.26 7.51 11.46
CA PRO A 151 -5.42 8.60 10.50
C PRO A 151 -4.38 8.63 9.38
N GLY A 152 -3.23 7.97 9.58
CA GLY A 152 -2.16 7.84 8.60
C GLY A 152 -1.64 6.41 8.51
N THR A 153 -0.50 6.26 7.84
CA THR A 153 0.16 4.97 7.64
C THR A 153 0.76 4.45 8.95
N TRP A 154 0.48 3.19 9.29
CA TRP A 154 1.16 2.51 10.39
C TRP A 154 2.65 2.28 10.07
N ARG A 155 3.55 2.70 10.97
CA ARG A 155 5.00 2.54 10.81
C ARG A 155 5.59 1.73 11.97
N ILE A 156 6.31 0.67 11.62
CA ILE A 156 7.00 -0.22 12.56
C ILE A 156 8.49 -0.14 12.26
N PHE A 157 9.28 0.26 13.25
CA PHE A 157 10.73 0.35 13.20
C PHE A 157 11.37 -0.99 13.57
N GLU A 158 10.85 -1.69 14.57
CA GLU A 158 11.32 -3.03 14.96
C GLU A 158 10.15 -3.93 15.30
N LEU A 159 10.30 -5.19 14.94
CA LEU A 159 9.43 -6.29 15.30
C LEU A 159 10.28 -7.54 15.49
N ALA A 160 10.13 -8.20 16.64
CA ALA A 160 10.69 -9.52 16.87
C ALA A 160 9.70 -10.37 17.66
N PHE A 161 9.66 -11.66 17.32
CA PHE A 161 8.83 -12.66 18.01
C PHE A 161 9.77 -13.59 18.78
N HIS A 162 9.39 -13.97 20.01
CA HIS A 162 10.25 -14.75 20.88
C HIS A 162 9.54 -15.97 21.47
N LEU A 163 10.32 -17.03 21.73
CA LEU A 163 9.85 -18.29 22.32
C LEU A 163 9.68 -18.23 23.84
N ASP A 164 10.35 -17.29 24.51
CA ASP A 164 10.32 -17.12 25.96
C ASP A 164 9.69 -15.77 26.40
N GLU A 165 9.40 -15.66 27.69
CA GLU A 165 8.75 -14.49 28.29
C GLU A 165 9.70 -13.30 28.49
N ASP A 166 11.01 -13.56 28.55
CA ASP A 166 12.07 -12.57 28.70
C ASP A 166 12.51 -11.97 27.35
N CYS A 167 11.92 -12.43 26.25
CA CYS A 167 12.20 -12.03 24.89
C CYS A 167 13.67 -12.29 24.48
N SER A 168 14.24 -13.42 24.90
CA SER A 168 15.65 -13.74 24.68
C SER A 168 15.91 -14.63 23.46
N ASP A 169 15.01 -15.59 23.19
CA ASP A 169 15.09 -16.57 22.12
C ASP A 169 14.20 -16.13 20.94
N GLU A 170 14.83 -15.42 20.00
CA GLU A 170 14.18 -14.82 18.82
C GLU A 170 13.86 -15.87 17.74
N LEU A 171 12.61 -15.86 17.29
CA LEU A 171 12.15 -16.69 16.18
C LEU A 171 12.67 -16.15 14.84
N SER A 172 13.13 -17.07 13.99
CA SER A 172 13.48 -16.79 12.59
C SER A 172 12.40 -17.32 11.65
N GLY A 173 12.20 -16.64 10.52
CA GLY A 173 11.28 -17.07 9.48
C GLY A 173 11.25 -16.12 8.29
N THR A 174 10.36 -16.39 7.33
CA THR A 174 10.12 -15.53 6.18
C THR A 174 9.25 -14.34 6.58
N ILE A 175 9.75 -13.12 6.37
CA ILE A 175 9.04 -11.88 6.69
C ILE A 175 7.88 -11.67 5.70
N VAL A 176 6.70 -11.41 6.26
CA VAL A 176 5.46 -11.22 5.52
C VAL A 176 4.72 -10.00 6.06
N ALA A 177 4.07 -9.26 5.17
CA ALA A 177 3.44 -8.00 5.51
C ALA A 177 2.21 -7.76 4.64
N SER A 178 1.33 -6.87 5.10
CA SER A 178 0.25 -6.34 4.26
C SER A 178 0.76 -5.49 3.07
N SER A 179 2.05 -5.13 3.04
CA SER A 179 2.69 -4.38 1.93
C SER A 179 4.21 -4.54 1.87
N GLN A 180 4.80 -4.63 0.67
CA GLN A 180 6.24 -4.94 0.45
C GLN A 180 7.15 -3.76 0.70
N GLN A 181 6.82 -2.67 0.04
CA GLN A 181 7.64 -1.49 -0.09
C GLN A 181 6.70 -0.31 -0.29
N SER A 182 6.83 0.67 0.59
CA SER A 182 6.22 1.98 0.34
C SER A 182 7.10 2.78 -0.63
N ARG A 183 6.53 3.86 -1.21
CA ARG A 183 7.24 4.78 -2.12
C ARG A 183 8.53 5.39 -1.54
N PHE A 184 8.74 5.30 -0.23
CA PHE A 184 9.88 5.90 0.48
C PHE A 184 10.92 4.87 0.92
N GLY A 185 10.98 3.71 0.27
CA GLY A 185 11.92 2.65 0.63
C GLY A 185 11.60 1.96 1.96
N ALA A 186 10.40 2.17 2.51
CA ALA A 186 9.95 1.52 3.74
C ALA A 186 9.54 0.07 3.45
N SER A 187 10.53 -0.83 3.35
CA SER A 187 10.28 -2.24 3.08
C SER A 187 10.04 -3.03 4.37
N LYS A 188 9.47 -4.23 4.27
CA LYS A 188 9.16 -5.08 5.43
C LYS A 188 10.41 -5.56 6.18
N GLU A 189 11.53 -5.71 5.47
CA GLU A 189 12.82 -6.11 6.03
C GLU A 189 13.36 -5.07 7.02
N LEU A 190 13.03 -3.78 6.82
CA LEU A 190 13.44 -2.68 7.69
C LEU A 190 12.78 -2.69 9.07
N ALA A 191 11.82 -3.58 9.32
CA ALA A 191 11.25 -3.79 10.64
C ALA A 191 11.91 -4.96 11.39
N PHE A 192 12.86 -5.66 10.76
CA PHE A 192 13.59 -6.79 11.34
C PHE A 192 15.10 -6.60 11.22
N ASP A 193 15.56 -5.37 10.93
CA ASP A 193 16.97 -5.05 10.68
C ASP A 193 17.73 -4.58 11.95
N ARG A 194 17.04 -4.49 13.10
CA ARG A 194 17.60 -4.07 14.40
C ARG A 194 18.11 -2.62 14.39
N SER A 195 17.65 -1.80 13.45
CA SER A 195 17.80 -0.35 13.43
C SER A 195 16.50 0.40 13.78
N GLY A 196 16.47 1.02 14.97
CA GLY A 196 15.38 1.92 15.38
C GLY A 196 15.25 3.24 14.60
N THR A 197 15.91 3.36 13.44
CA THR A 197 15.88 4.54 12.55
C THR A 197 15.28 4.25 11.18
N THR A 198 15.21 2.98 10.80
CA THR A 198 14.56 2.47 9.60
C THR A 198 13.20 1.92 9.99
N ALA A 199 12.27 1.83 9.04
CA ALA A 199 10.93 1.36 9.36
C ALA A 199 10.25 0.76 8.13
N TRP A 200 9.45 -0.27 8.37
CA TRP A 200 8.36 -0.64 7.50
C TRP A 200 7.22 0.39 7.59
N SER A 201 6.45 0.53 6.53
CA SER A 201 5.26 1.39 6.49
C SER A 201 4.14 0.74 5.69
N ALA A 202 2.97 0.63 6.30
CA ALA A 202 1.80 0.03 5.69
C ALA A 202 1.28 0.84 4.48
N ARG A 203 0.75 0.17 3.46
CA ARG A 203 0.15 0.83 2.28
C ARG A 203 -1.29 1.27 2.54
N CYS A 204 -1.45 2.25 3.41
CA CYS A 204 -2.73 2.88 3.76
C CYS A 204 -2.53 4.39 3.96
N GLU A 205 -2.17 5.11 2.88
CA GLU A 205 -1.80 6.54 2.95
C GLU A 205 -2.95 7.46 3.38
N GLN A 206 -4.20 7.00 3.22
CA GLN A 206 -5.41 7.72 3.65
C GLN A 206 -5.91 7.25 5.02
N GLY A 207 -5.04 6.57 5.77
CA GLY A 207 -5.37 5.96 7.06
C GLY A 207 -5.64 4.46 6.94
N CYS A 208 -5.31 3.75 8.00
CA CYS A 208 -5.45 2.29 8.07
C CYS A 208 -6.70 1.96 8.88
N ALA A 209 -7.64 1.22 8.29
CA ALA A 209 -8.76 0.66 9.05
C ALA A 209 -8.27 -0.47 9.97
N PRO A 210 -8.98 -0.80 11.06
CA PRO A 210 -8.64 -1.95 11.91
C PRO A 210 -8.50 -3.24 11.10
N GLY A 211 -7.46 -4.02 11.35
CA GLY A 211 -7.21 -5.30 10.70
C GLY A 211 -6.50 -5.22 9.35
N VAL A 212 -6.33 -4.03 8.77
CA VAL A 212 -5.80 -3.87 7.40
C VAL A 212 -4.29 -3.95 7.35
N ALA A 213 -3.60 -3.31 8.29
CA ALA A 213 -2.16 -3.24 8.33
C ALA A 213 -1.61 -4.31 9.28
N TRP A 214 -0.69 -5.14 8.78
CA TRP A 214 -0.08 -6.20 9.57
C TRP A 214 1.32 -6.55 9.08
N LEU A 215 2.12 -7.11 9.99
CA LEU A 215 3.49 -7.52 9.76
C LEU A 215 3.79 -8.77 10.62
N GLY A 216 4.52 -9.74 10.08
CA GLY A 216 4.70 -11.02 10.73
C GLY A 216 5.78 -11.91 10.12
N LEU A 217 5.82 -13.15 10.60
CA LEU A 217 6.75 -14.20 10.20
C LEU A 217 6.00 -15.49 9.83
N VAL A 218 6.38 -16.09 8.71
CA VAL A 218 6.11 -17.50 8.41
C VAL A 218 7.32 -18.31 8.83
N LEU A 219 7.14 -19.21 9.78
CA LEU A 219 8.17 -20.07 10.36
C LEU A 219 8.39 -21.31 9.49
N ASP A 220 9.65 -21.67 9.29
CA ASP A 220 10.01 -22.88 8.53
C ASP A 220 9.57 -24.15 9.27
N VAL A 221 9.65 -24.13 10.60
CA VAL A 221 9.17 -25.18 11.49
C VAL A 221 8.03 -24.61 12.33
N PRO A 222 6.85 -25.25 12.39
CA PRO A 222 5.79 -24.84 13.28
C PRO A 222 6.30 -24.70 14.71
N SER A 223 6.27 -23.47 15.24
CA SER A 223 6.50 -23.25 16.66
C SER A 223 5.15 -23.21 17.35
N SER A 224 5.02 -24.01 18.40
CA SER A 224 3.77 -24.07 19.14
C SER A 224 3.44 -22.75 19.87
N ARG A 225 4.41 -21.84 20.09
CA ARG A 225 4.25 -20.72 21.03
C ARG A 225 5.15 -19.52 20.70
N VAL A 226 4.54 -18.35 20.48
CA VAL A 226 5.16 -17.04 20.74
C VAL A 226 4.82 -16.65 22.17
N ARG A 227 5.82 -16.30 22.97
CA ARG A 227 5.66 -15.88 24.39
C ARG A 227 5.94 -14.40 24.61
N CYS A 228 6.72 -13.79 23.74
CA CYS A 228 6.94 -12.36 23.75
C CYS A 228 6.99 -11.79 22.33
N VAL A 229 6.50 -10.56 22.18
CA VAL A 229 6.72 -9.73 20.99
C VAL A 229 7.43 -8.44 21.39
N ASN A 230 8.57 -8.16 20.77
CA ASN A 230 9.21 -6.85 20.84
C ASN A 230 8.70 -6.00 19.68
N LEU A 231 8.12 -4.85 19.97
CA LEU A 231 7.54 -3.93 18.98
C LEU A 231 8.06 -2.51 19.20
N LEU A 232 8.73 -1.93 18.22
CA LEU A 232 9.00 -0.50 18.15
C LEU A 232 8.20 0.10 16.99
N GLN A 233 7.23 0.96 17.29
CA GLN A 233 6.42 1.65 16.29
C GLN A 233 6.50 3.17 16.44
N SER A 234 5.96 3.90 15.46
CA SER A 234 5.93 5.37 15.51
C SER A 234 5.25 5.90 16.76
N ARG A 235 5.85 6.95 17.33
CA ARG A 235 5.29 7.71 18.46
C ARG A 235 4.35 8.82 18.01
N VAL A 236 4.31 9.10 16.71
CA VAL A 236 3.38 10.07 16.13
C VAL A 236 2.00 9.43 16.08
N SER A 237 0.99 10.09 16.67
CA SER A 237 -0.35 9.54 16.86
C SER A 237 -1.04 9.10 15.57
N CYS A 238 -0.71 9.69 14.41
CA CYS A 238 -1.28 9.27 13.13
C CYS A 238 -0.64 8.02 12.54
N CYS A 239 0.54 7.60 13.03
CA CYS A 239 1.34 6.53 12.42
C CYS A 239 1.68 5.38 13.38
N GLY A 240 1.18 5.43 14.62
CA GLY A 240 1.33 4.39 15.64
C GLY A 240 -0.05 3.92 16.09
N SER A 241 -0.22 2.61 16.18
CA SER A 241 -1.46 1.96 16.56
C SER A 241 -1.59 1.95 18.08
N VAL A 242 -2.71 2.45 18.59
CA VAL A 242 -3.01 2.44 20.03
C VAL A 242 -3.38 1.04 20.49
N LYS A 243 -4.00 0.23 19.63
CA LYS A 243 -4.33 -1.16 19.94
C LYS A 243 -3.70 -2.07 18.92
N VAL A 244 -2.78 -2.92 19.35
CA VAL A 244 -2.17 -3.94 18.49
C VAL A 244 -2.62 -5.31 18.93
N ARG A 245 -2.82 -6.22 17.98
CA ARG A 245 -3.18 -7.60 18.31
C ARG A 245 -2.24 -8.60 17.66
N LEU A 246 -1.97 -9.68 18.38
CA LEU A 246 -1.25 -10.84 17.85
C LEU A 246 -2.26 -11.82 17.29
N GLU A 247 -2.00 -12.29 16.08
CA GLU A 247 -2.73 -13.40 15.47
C GLU A 247 -1.79 -14.53 15.11
N VAL A 248 -2.34 -15.74 15.13
CA VAL A 248 -1.69 -16.97 14.66
C VAL A 248 -2.58 -17.65 13.63
N TRP A 249 -1.97 -18.28 12.63
CA TRP A 249 -2.68 -19.12 11.68
C TRP A 249 -2.92 -20.52 12.27
N ASP A 250 -4.17 -20.98 12.29
CA ASP A 250 -4.53 -22.33 12.77
C ASP A 250 -4.62 -23.38 11.65
N GLY A 251 -4.14 -23.06 10.45
CA GLY A 251 -4.31 -23.92 9.26
C GLY A 251 -5.49 -23.55 8.38
N ARG A 252 -6.48 -22.80 8.90
CA ARG A 252 -7.72 -22.45 8.19
C ARG A 252 -8.08 -20.98 8.28
N VAL A 253 -7.97 -20.40 9.47
CA VAL A 253 -8.34 -19.03 9.78
C VAL A 253 -7.30 -18.39 10.71
N TRP A 254 -7.37 -17.07 10.80
CA TRP A 254 -6.57 -16.32 11.75
C TRP A 254 -7.23 -16.36 13.13
N GLN A 255 -6.49 -16.84 14.12
CA GLN A 255 -6.90 -16.85 15.51
C GLN A 255 -6.29 -15.64 16.22
N ARG A 256 -7.12 -14.89 16.94
CA ARG A 256 -6.68 -13.76 17.76
C ARG A 256 -6.14 -14.28 19.07
N MET A 257 -4.87 -14.00 19.37
CA MET A 257 -4.18 -14.51 20.55
C MET A 257 -4.19 -13.52 21.71
N HIS A 258 -3.94 -12.25 21.41
CA HIS A 258 -3.91 -11.21 22.41
C HIS A 258 -4.10 -9.84 21.78
N VAL A 259 -4.59 -8.88 22.57
CA VAL A 259 -4.71 -7.47 22.19
C VAL A 259 -4.06 -6.63 23.28
N TRP A 260 -3.09 -5.80 22.91
CA TRP A 260 -2.43 -4.86 23.81
C TRP A 260 -2.90 -3.44 23.54
N ASP A 261 -3.15 -2.68 24.61
CA ASP A 261 -3.26 -1.22 24.56
C ASP A 261 -1.88 -0.60 24.77
N THR A 262 -1.37 0.09 23.76
CA THR A 262 -0.03 0.67 23.74
C THR A 262 0.03 2.08 24.34
N THR A 263 -1.11 2.66 24.76
CA THR A 263 -1.13 3.99 25.39
C THR A 263 -0.41 4.01 26.73
N GLY A 264 -0.55 2.95 27.53
CA GLY A 264 -0.02 2.85 28.89
C GLY A 264 1.33 2.16 29.01
N LEU A 265 1.83 1.54 27.93
CA LEU A 265 3.13 0.88 27.95
C LEU A 265 4.23 1.94 28.03
N GLN A 266 5.11 1.83 29.05
CA GLN A 266 6.18 2.78 29.26
C GLN A 266 7.06 2.88 28.01
N ARG A 267 7.06 4.06 27.38
CA ARG A 267 7.76 4.37 26.13
C ARG A 267 9.27 4.48 26.38
N TYR A 268 9.92 3.38 26.72
CA TYR A 268 11.38 3.34 26.73
C TYR A 268 11.92 3.63 25.32
N SER A 269 13.13 4.17 25.22
CA SER A 269 13.79 4.48 23.95
C SER A 269 13.99 3.25 23.04
N ARG A 270 13.77 2.03 23.56
CA ARG A 270 14.01 0.75 22.87
C ARG A 270 12.74 0.03 22.38
N GLY A 271 11.55 0.58 22.57
CA GLY A 271 10.29 -0.02 22.12
C GLY A 271 9.44 -0.59 23.25
N PHE A 272 8.48 -1.43 22.89
CA PHE A 272 7.55 -2.12 23.78
C PHE A 272 7.91 -3.61 23.84
N THR A 273 7.98 -4.14 25.05
CA THR A 273 7.96 -5.59 25.29
C THR A 273 6.52 -5.98 25.59
N LEU A 274 5.96 -6.83 24.73
CA LEU A 274 4.57 -7.26 24.78
C LEU A 274 4.53 -8.73 25.24
N PRO A 275 4.33 -8.98 26.54
CA PRO A 275 4.20 -10.35 27.02
C PRO A 275 2.93 -10.99 26.47
N VAL A 276 3.02 -12.23 26.02
CA VAL A 276 1.88 -13.04 25.62
C VAL A 276 1.47 -13.89 26.82
N PRO A 277 0.33 -13.60 27.48
CA PRO A 277 -0.04 -14.29 28.70
C PRO A 277 -0.19 -15.80 28.47
N ILE A 278 0.30 -16.61 29.42
CA ILE A 278 0.02 -18.04 29.47
C ILE A 278 -1.45 -18.20 29.88
N THR A 279 -2.29 -18.67 28.96
CA THR A 279 -3.68 -19.02 29.27
C THR A 279 -3.72 -20.42 29.89
N CYS A 280 -4.40 -20.55 31.04
CA CYS A 280 -4.27 -21.68 31.95
C CYS A 280 -4.90 -23.01 31.47
N GLU A 281 -5.60 -23.07 30.35
CA GLU A 281 -6.45 -24.24 30.06
C GLU A 281 -5.78 -25.44 29.38
N SER A 282 -4.58 -25.33 28.80
CA SER A 282 -3.95 -26.54 28.19
C SER A 282 -2.48 -26.41 27.75
N GLY A 283 -1.80 -25.30 28.05
CA GLY A 283 -0.53 -25.01 27.36
C GLY A 283 -0.73 -24.69 25.87
N GLU A 284 -1.96 -24.41 25.47
CA GLU A 284 -2.28 -23.80 24.18
C GLU A 284 -2.65 -22.34 24.41
N PRO A 285 -2.18 -21.43 23.55
CA PRO A 285 -2.52 -20.03 23.71
C PRO A 285 -4.01 -19.85 23.34
N ALA A 286 -4.79 -19.24 24.23
CA ALA A 286 -6.22 -19.05 24.01
C ALA A 286 -6.43 -17.95 22.96
N GLY A 287 -7.01 -18.34 21.83
CA GLY A 287 -7.82 -17.41 21.05
C GLY A 287 -9.28 -17.67 21.35
N ASP A 288 -10.11 -16.62 21.30
CA ASP A 288 -11.56 -16.76 21.27
C ASP A 288 -11.94 -17.68 20.08
N GLY A 289 -12.08 -18.99 20.31
CA GLY A 289 -12.47 -19.96 19.29
C GLY A 289 -11.48 -21.07 18.93
N VAL A 290 -10.48 -21.37 19.75
CA VAL A 290 -9.75 -22.65 19.63
C VAL A 290 -10.67 -23.78 20.14
N VAL A 291 -11.46 -24.37 19.23
CA VAL A 291 -12.26 -25.59 19.45
C VAL A 291 -11.48 -26.79 18.93
#